data_AF-A0A928XBY5-F1
#
_entry.id   AF-A0A928XBY5-F1
#
_cell.length_a   1.000
_cell.length_b   1.000
_cell.length_c   1.000
_cell.angle_alpha   90.00
_cell.angle_beta   90.00
_cell.angle_gamma   90.00
#
_symmetry.space_group_name_H-M   'P 1'
#
loop_
_entity.id
_entity.type
_entity.pdbx_description
1 polymer ?
#
loop_
_entity_poly.entity_id
_entity_poly.type
_entity_poly.pdbx_seq_one_letter_code
_entity_poly.pdbx_strand_id
1 'polypeptide(L)'
;MDERTAEQLAVLVGGEAWQSGGGIYLVTVNRDDGSLVVFSADAICEYQNDEAFDAGRASKTIFLTIPETEDLYVIVDLKGNVFYQDNAMERGWRYEEDALHEARALESRGEGKFSVVRQSELPA
;
A
#
# COMPACT_ATOMS: atom_id res chain seq x y z
N MET A 1 5.68 -8.85 8.08
CA MET A 1 6.35 -9.72 7.09
C MET A 1 6.89 -10.93 7.84
N ASP A 2 6.85 -12.12 7.24
CA ASP A 2 7.41 -13.34 7.85
C ASP A 2 8.92 -13.48 7.55
N GLU A 3 9.58 -14.41 8.25
CA GLU A 3 11.02 -14.67 8.13
C GLU A 3 11.44 -14.97 6.69
N ARG A 4 10.76 -15.92 6.05
CA ARG A 4 11.08 -16.37 4.70
C ARG A 4 11.02 -15.22 3.69
N THR A 5 9.99 -14.38 3.77
CA THR A 5 9.84 -13.24 2.87
C THR A 5 10.94 -12.20 3.13
N ALA A 6 11.28 -11.95 4.40
CA ALA A 6 12.35 -11.04 4.77
C ALA A 6 13.72 -11.50 4.25
N GLU A 7 14.05 -12.78 4.39
CA GLU A 7 15.30 -13.35 3.85
C GLU A 7 15.39 -13.22 2.33
N GLN A 8 14.30 -13.52 1.62
CA GLN A 8 14.25 -13.39 0.16
C GLN A 8 14.42 -11.93 -0.28
N LEU A 9 13.74 -11.00 0.39
CA LEU A 9 13.83 -9.58 0.09
C LEU A 9 15.25 -9.05 0.38
N ALA A 10 15.86 -9.44 1.51
CA ALA A 10 17.21 -9.06 1.88
C ALA A 10 18.23 -9.39 0.77
N VAL A 11 18.14 -10.59 0.18
CA VAL A 11 18.98 -10.99 -0.96
C VAL A 11 18.79 -10.08 -2.17
N LEU A 12 17.54 -9.71 -2.48
CA LEU A 12 17.24 -8.89 -3.66
C LEU A 12 17.72 -7.44 -3.52
N VAL A 13 17.64 -6.88 -2.31
CA VAL A 13 17.98 -5.47 -2.06
C VAL A 13 19.39 -5.27 -1.51
N GLY A 14 20.14 -6.35 -1.28
CA GLY A 14 21.47 -6.29 -0.66
C GLY A 14 21.43 -5.86 0.80
N GLY A 15 20.39 -6.26 1.53
CA GLY A 15 20.18 -5.94 2.94
C GLY A 15 20.34 -7.14 3.86
N GLU A 16 19.88 -6.97 5.09
CA GLU A 16 19.87 -7.98 6.14
C GLU A 16 18.45 -8.16 6.68
N ALA A 17 18.03 -9.42 6.84
CA ALA A 17 16.78 -9.71 7.53
C ALA A 17 16.99 -9.60 9.05
N TRP A 18 16.12 -8.88 9.72
CA TRP A 18 16.20 -8.63 11.16
C TRP A 18 14.87 -8.92 11.85
N GLN A 19 14.91 -9.64 12.96
CA GLN A 19 13.74 -9.88 13.80
C GLN A 19 13.59 -8.74 14.80
N SER A 20 12.57 -7.89 14.61
CA SER A 20 12.31 -6.75 15.49
C SER A 20 11.59 -7.12 16.80
N GLY A 21 11.23 -8.40 16.95
CA GLY A 21 10.48 -8.94 18.09
C GLY A 21 9.03 -9.28 17.73
N GLY A 22 8.36 -10.06 18.59
CA GLY A 22 6.95 -10.43 18.39
C GLY A 22 6.66 -11.24 17.12
N GLY A 23 7.68 -11.90 16.53
CA GLY A 23 7.54 -12.61 15.26
C GLY A 23 7.50 -11.71 14.03
N ILE A 24 7.80 -10.41 14.18
CA ILE A 24 7.85 -9.45 13.08
C ILE A 24 9.29 -9.42 12.54
N TYR A 25 9.39 -9.59 11.22
CA TYR A 25 10.64 -9.47 10.49
C TYR A 25 10.64 -8.21 9.63
N LEU A 26 11.80 -7.57 9.59
CA LEU A 26 12.12 -6.39 8.79
C LEU A 26 13.34 -6.70 7.91
N VAL A 27 13.57 -5.88 6.90
CA VAL A 27 14.84 -5.89 6.14
C VAL A 27 15.51 -4.54 6.29
N THR A 28 16.78 -4.53 6.64
CA THR A 28 17.59 -3.31 6.83
C THR A 28 18.67 -3.23 5.75
N VAL A 29 18.82 -2.06 5.14
CA VAL A 29 19.88 -1.76 4.18
C VAL A 29 20.66 -0.56 4.69
N ASN A 30 21.93 -0.79 5.05
CA ASN A 30 22.88 0.27 5.36
C ASN A 30 23.39 0.88 4.05
N ARG A 31 23.27 2.20 3.91
CA ARG A 31 23.79 2.93 2.75
C ARG A 31 25.17 3.50 3.06
N ASP A 32 25.94 3.74 2.00
CA ASP A 32 27.30 4.31 2.10
C ASP A 32 27.33 5.72 2.72
N ASP A 33 26.20 6.44 2.69
CA ASP A 33 26.05 7.76 3.32
C ASP A 33 25.75 7.70 4.82
N GLY A 34 25.68 6.50 5.41
CA GLY A 34 25.38 6.28 6.83
C GLY A 34 23.88 6.26 7.15
N SER A 35 23.01 6.46 6.16
CA SER A 35 21.57 6.30 6.34
C SER A 35 21.14 4.83 6.30
N LEU A 36 19.99 4.56 6.90
CA LEU A 36 19.39 3.24 7.01
C LEU A 36 18.06 3.21 6.27
N VAL A 37 17.85 2.22 5.40
CA VAL A 37 16.53 1.96 4.80
C VAL A 37 15.97 0.68 5.41
N VAL A 38 14.76 0.76 5.94
CA VAL A 38 14.06 -0.35 6.59
C VAL A 38 12.79 -0.69 5.83
N PHE A 39 12.68 -1.94 5.40
CA PHE A 39 11.51 -2.49 4.74
C PHE A 39 10.71 -3.31 5.75
N SER A 40 9.43 -2.98 5.87
CA SER A 40 8.41 -3.74 6.60
C SER A 40 7.36 -4.26 5.64
N ALA A 41 6.33 -4.95 6.15
CA ALA A 41 5.19 -5.33 5.31
C ALA A 41 4.38 -4.12 4.83
N ASP A 42 4.31 -3.07 5.65
CA ASP A 42 3.37 -1.97 5.45
C ASP A 42 4.02 -0.72 4.87
N ALA A 43 5.34 -0.59 5.03
CA ALA A 43 6.09 0.59 4.62
C ALA A 43 7.58 0.34 4.38
N ILE A 44 8.17 1.23 3.60
CA ILE A 44 9.61 1.43 3.45
C ILE A 44 9.97 2.76 4.11
N CYS A 45 10.86 2.74 5.10
CA CYS A 45 11.26 3.91 5.86
C CYS A 45 12.76 4.19 5.67
N GLU A 46 13.10 5.45 5.44
CA GLU A 46 14.47 5.95 5.51
C GLU A 46 14.71 6.58 6.88
N TYR A 47 15.85 6.28 7.49
CA TYR A 47 16.34 6.87 8.73
C TYR A 47 17.73 7.45 8.50
N GLN A 48 18.03 8.58 9.13
CA GLN A 48 19.33 9.24 8.95
C GLN A 48 20.50 8.42 9.53
N ASN A 49 20.24 7.62 10.55
CA ASN A 49 21.19 6.76 11.27
C ASN A 49 20.42 5.82 12.21
N ASP A 50 21.15 4.94 12.91
CA ASP A 50 20.58 3.98 13.87
C ASP A 50 19.86 4.66 15.05
N GLU A 51 20.35 5.80 15.52
CA GLU A 51 19.69 6.54 16.62
C GLU A 51 18.30 7.05 16.21
N ALA A 52 18.15 7.51 14.96
CA ALA A 52 16.87 7.90 14.40
C ALA A 52 15.94 6.68 14.25
N PHE A 53 16.49 5.53 13.89
CA PHE A 53 15.75 4.27 13.81
C PHE A 53 15.23 3.80 15.17
N ASP A 54 16.09 3.74 16.19
CA ASP A 54 15.73 3.38 17.56
C ASP A 54 14.68 4.34 18.14
N ALA A 55 14.75 5.63 17.77
CA ALA A 55 13.78 6.63 18.17
C ALA A 55 12.48 6.63 17.33
N GLY A 56 12.37 5.79 16.30
CA GLY A 56 11.21 5.74 15.39
C GLY A 56 11.01 7.01 14.56
N ARG A 57 12.08 7.76 14.28
CA ARG A 57 12.04 9.05 13.57
C ARG A 57 12.48 8.89 12.11
N ALA A 58 11.59 8.36 11.29
CA ALA A 58 11.82 8.23 9.85
C ALA A 58 11.91 9.61 9.17
N SER A 59 12.90 9.79 8.28
CA SER A 59 13.02 11.00 7.44
C SER A 59 12.09 10.95 6.24
N LYS A 60 11.84 9.75 5.70
CA LYS A 60 10.88 9.50 4.62
C LYS A 60 10.19 8.16 4.84
N THR A 61 8.95 8.07 4.38
CA THR A 61 8.15 6.85 4.45
C THR A 61 7.38 6.66 3.15
N ILE A 62 7.49 5.46 2.57
CA ILE A 62 6.66 4.99 1.46
C ILE A 62 5.76 3.91 2.02
N PHE A 63 4.46 4.20 2.12
CA PHE A 63 3.48 3.18 2.51
C PHE A 63 3.23 2.23 1.35
N LEU A 64 3.35 0.93 1.61
CA LEU A 64 3.07 -0.15 0.67
C LEU A 64 1.61 -0.54 0.67
N THR A 65 0.90 -0.26 1.77
CA THR A 65 -0.55 -0.39 1.86
C THR A 65 -1.21 0.98 1.69
N ILE A 66 -2.37 1.00 1.03
CA ILE A 66 -3.26 2.15 1.08
C ILE A 66 -3.81 2.23 2.53
N PRO A 67 -3.71 3.34 3.27
CA PRO A 67 -4.29 3.45 4.61
C PRO A 67 -5.81 3.17 4.59
N GLU A 68 -6.35 2.58 5.66
CA GLU A 68 -7.81 2.38 5.79
C GLU A 68 -8.59 3.70 5.77
N THR A 69 -7.94 4.78 6.21
CA THR A 69 -8.52 6.13 6.26
C THR A 69 -8.43 6.88 4.94
N GLU A 70 -7.79 6.31 3.92
CA GLU A 70 -7.68 6.98 2.63
C GLU A 70 -9.02 6.93 1.90
N ASP A 71 -9.47 8.09 1.43
CA ASP A 71 -10.72 8.23 0.68
C ASP A 71 -10.50 7.76 -0.77
N LEU A 72 -11.05 6.60 -1.10
CA LEU A 72 -10.83 5.91 -2.37
C LEU A 72 -11.93 6.20 -3.37
N TYR A 73 -11.59 6.06 -4.65
CA TYR A 73 -12.57 6.07 -5.73
C TYR A 73 -13.17 4.69 -5.89
N VAL A 74 -14.48 4.63 -6.07
CA VAL A 74 -15.22 3.40 -6.33
C VAL A 74 -16.09 3.56 -7.56
N ILE A 75 -16.38 2.44 -8.20
CA ILE A 75 -17.26 2.40 -9.36
C ILE A 75 -18.68 2.13 -8.87
N VAL A 76 -19.65 2.88 -9.35
CA VAL A 76 -21.05 2.76 -8.95
C VAL A 76 -21.92 2.55 -10.18
N ASP A 77 -22.85 1.60 -10.09
CA ASP A 77 -23.87 1.43 -11.12
C ASP A 77 -25.03 2.43 -10.97
N LEU A 78 -25.95 2.43 -11.95
CA LEU A 78 -27.14 3.29 -11.94
C LEU A 78 -28.10 3.05 -10.77
N LYS A 79 -27.95 1.94 -10.03
CA LYS A 79 -28.76 1.59 -8.86
C LYS A 79 -28.07 1.98 -7.55
N GLY A 80 -26.83 2.49 -7.62
CA GLY A 80 -26.02 2.82 -6.45
C GLY A 80 -25.23 1.64 -5.88
N ASN A 81 -25.12 0.51 -6.58
CA ASN A 81 -24.27 -0.60 -6.14
C ASN A 81 -22.81 -0.27 -6.36
N VAL A 82 -21.99 -0.51 -5.34
CA VAL A 82 -20.56 -0.18 -5.31
C VAL A 82 -19.73 -1.39 -5.76
N PHE A 83 -18.75 -1.12 -6.61
CA PHE A 83 -17.75 -2.07 -7.07
C PHE A 83 -16.38 -1.65 -6.54
N TYR A 84 -15.67 -2.64 -6.01
CA TYR A 84 -14.33 -2.51 -5.45
C TYR A 84 -13.28 -3.17 -6.35
N GLN A 85 -12.03 -2.73 -6.22
CA GLN A 85 -10.86 -3.29 -6.89
C GLN A 85 -10.57 -4.71 -6.39
N ASP A 86 -10.77 -4.95 -5.10
CA ASP A 86 -10.58 -6.25 -4.45
C ASP A 86 -11.88 -6.71 -3.79
N ASN A 87 -12.39 -7.87 -4.20
CA ASN A 87 -13.64 -8.42 -3.70
C ASN A 87 -13.58 -8.91 -2.25
N ALA A 88 -12.39 -9.21 -1.72
CA ALA A 88 -12.20 -9.68 -0.36
C ALA A 88 -11.89 -8.54 0.61
N MET A 89 -11.10 -7.55 0.17
CA MET A 89 -10.72 -6.40 0.98
C MET A 89 -11.70 -5.21 0.86
N GLU A 90 -12.66 -5.28 -0.08
CA GLU A 90 -13.65 -4.23 -0.34
C GLU A 90 -13.01 -2.84 -0.50
N ARG A 91 -11.92 -2.76 -1.27
CA ARG A 91 -11.15 -1.53 -1.45
C ARG A 91 -11.35 -0.90 -2.81
N GLY A 92 -11.47 0.43 -2.84
CA GLY A 92 -11.50 1.21 -4.08
C GLY A 92 -10.11 1.48 -4.67
N TRP A 93 -10.07 2.31 -5.69
CA TRP A 93 -8.84 2.78 -6.33
C TRP A 93 -8.36 4.06 -5.67
N ARG A 94 -7.04 4.21 -5.55
CA ARG A 94 -6.44 5.44 -5.02
C ARG A 94 -6.58 6.63 -5.96
N TYR A 95 -6.55 6.36 -7.27
CA TYR A 95 -6.56 7.37 -8.31
C TYR A 95 -7.85 7.26 -9.13
N GLU A 96 -8.50 8.40 -9.38
CA GLU A 96 -9.75 8.47 -10.15
C GLU A 96 -9.57 7.91 -11.56
N GLU A 97 -8.41 8.17 -12.19
CA GLU A 97 -8.10 7.72 -13.55
C GLU A 97 -8.13 6.19 -13.67
N ASP A 98 -7.62 5.47 -12.67
CA ASP A 98 -7.61 4.00 -12.67
C ASP A 98 -9.03 3.45 -12.51
N ALA A 99 -9.83 4.05 -11.61
CA ALA A 99 -11.24 3.70 -11.48
C ALA A 99 -12.03 3.99 -12.77
N LEU A 100 -11.76 5.12 -13.43
CA LEU A 100 -12.38 5.48 -14.71
C LEU A 100 -11.97 4.53 -15.83
N HIS A 101 -10.72 4.08 -15.83
CA HIS A 101 -10.24 3.09 -16.78
C HIS A 101 -11.02 1.78 -16.63
N GLU A 102 -11.15 1.26 -15.40
CA GLU A 102 -11.90 0.02 -15.16
C GLU A 102 -13.40 0.19 -15.42
N ALA A 103 -14.00 1.34 -15.07
CA ALA A 103 -15.39 1.63 -15.40
C ALA A 103 -15.64 1.56 -16.90
N ARG A 104 -14.76 2.16 -17.72
CA ARG A 104 -14.84 2.07 -19.20
C ARG A 104 -14.67 0.63 -19.70
N ALA A 105 -13.81 -0.15 -19.04
CA ALA A 105 -13.63 -1.56 -19.39
C ALA A 105 -14.92 -2.35 -19.15
N LEU A 106 -15.60 -2.16 -18.01
CA LEU A 106 -16.91 -2.75 -17.72
C LEU A 106 -17.98 -2.34 -18.74
N GLU A 107 -18.05 -1.05 -19.09
CA GLU A 107 -18.98 -0.56 -20.12
C GLU A 107 -18.71 -1.22 -21.49
N SER A 108 -17.43 -1.38 -21.86
CA SER A 108 -17.03 -2.02 -23.12
C SER A 108 -17.39 -3.51 -23.19
N ARG A 109 -17.47 -4.18 -22.03
CA ARG A 109 -17.94 -5.57 -21.88
C ARG A 109 -19.47 -5.68 -21.94
N GLY A 110 -20.19 -4.56 -21.99
CA GLY A 110 -21.65 -4.52 -22.02
C GLY A 110 -22.29 -4.73 -20.65
N GLU A 111 -21.55 -4.51 -19.56
CA GLU A 111 -22.01 -4.77 -18.19
C GLU A 111 -22.91 -3.66 -17.62
N GLY A 112 -23.05 -2.54 -18.33
CA GLY A 112 -23.94 -1.45 -17.96
C GLY A 112 -23.32 -0.09 -18.21
N LYS A 113 -23.85 0.92 -17.53
CA LYS A 113 -23.26 2.26 -17.41
C LYS A 113 -22.82 2.47 -15.97
N PHE A 114 -21.67 3.09 -15.80
CA PHE A 114 -21.06 3.27 -14.49
C PHE A 114 -20.59 4.70 -14.29
N SER A 115 -20.48 5.11 -13.02
CA SER A 115 -19.86 6.36 -12.59
C SER A 115 -18.75 6.07 -11.60
N VAL A 116 -17.76 6.95 -11.52
CA VAL A 116 -16.72 6.92 -10.50
C VAL A 116 -17.00 8.03 -9.50
N VAL A 117 -16.98 7.70 -8.21
CA VAL A 117 -17.20 8.65 -7.11
C VAL A 117 -16.21 8.37 -5.99
N ARG A 118 -16.03 9.33 -5.08
CA ARG A 118 -15.29 9.07 -3.84
C ARG A 118 -16.16 8.28 -2.87
N GLN A 119 -15.54 7.38 -2.12
CA GLN A 119 -16.23 6.58 -1.11
C GLN A 119 -16.88 7.46 -0.04
N SER A 120 -16.24 8.57 0.32
CA SER A 120 -16.80 9.57 1.24
C SER A 120 -18.06 10.30 0.74
N GLU A 121 -18.35 10.23 -0.56
CA GLU A 121 -19.55 10.82 -1.17
C GLU A 121 -20.76 9.87 -1.14
N LEU A 122 -20.54 8.59 -0.80
CA LEU A 122 -21.61 7.61 -0.68
C LEU A 122 -22.39 7.78 0.64
N PRO A 123 -23.71 7.55 0.62
CA PRO A 123 -24.49 7.52 1.85
C PRO A 123 -24.01 6.36 2.75
N ALA A 124 -23.91 6.65 4.06
CA ALA A 124 -23.50 5.70 5.09
C ALA A 124 -24.53 4.58 5.33
#